data_AF-A0A7X5YAS7-F1
#
_entry.id   AF-A0A7X5YAS7-F1
#
_cell.length_a   1.000
_cell.length_b   1.000
_cell.length_c   1.000
_cell.angle_alpha   90.00
_cell.angle_beta   90.00
_cell.angle_gamma   90.00
#
_symmetry.space_group_name_H-M   'P 1'
#
loop_
_entity.id
_entity.type
_entity.pdbx_description
1 polymer ?
#
loop_
_entity_poly.entity_id
_entity_poly.type
_entity_poly.pdbx_seq_one_letter_code
_entity_poly.pdbx_strand_id
1 'polypeptide(L)' 'MENKDLEKIKKWLPKGYGKRVQEMTGKSLVVIYNVVSGKAKNESIYNALLKLALENKAEVERRKSLLSTL' A
#
# COMPACT_ATOMS: atom_id res chain seq x y z
N MET A 1 1.54 10.04 13.14
CA MET A 1 2.33 9.13 12.29
C MET A 1 3.38 9.93 11.55
N GLU A 2 4.61 9.46 11.56
CA GLU A 2 5.72 10.16 10.91
C GLU A 2 5.78 9.80 9.42
N ASN A 3 6.25 10.73 8.58
CA ASN A 3 6.43 10.49 7.13
C ASN A 3 7.28 9.22 6.83
N LYS A 4 8.14 8.82 7.76
CA LYS A 4 9.01 7.63 7.64
C LYS A 4 8.23 6.32 7.52
N ASP A 5 7.09 6.16 8.20
CA ASP A 5 6.30 4.92 8.12
C ASP A 5 5.61 4.80 6.76
N LEU A 6 5.13 5.93 6.25
CA LEU A 6 4.53 6.00 4.92
C LEU A 6 5.54 5.65 3.82
N GLU A 7 6.79 6.09 3.96
CA GLU A 7 7.89 5.74 3.05
C GLU A 7 8.16 4.22 3.03
N LYS A 8 8.12 3.57 4.19
CA LYS A 8 8.28 2.10 4.28
C LYS A 8 7.12 1.38 3.57
N ILE A 9 5.88 1.84 3.75
CA ILE A 9 4.71 1.25 3.10
C ILE A 9 4.80 1.39 1.58
N LYS A 10 5.19 2.58 1.08
CA LYS A 10 5.33 2.84 -0.36
C LYS A 10 6.21 1.82 -1.08
N LYS A 11 7.29 1.35 -0.43
CA LYS A 11 8.22 0.36 -1.02
C LYS A 11 7.56 -0.97 -1.35
N TRP A 12 6.48 -1.31 -0.65
CA TRP A 12 5.79 -2.59 -0.79
C TRP A 12 4.43 -2.46 -1.48
N LEU A 13 4.03 -1.26 -1.91
CA LEU A 13 2.77 -1.09 -2.63
C LEU A 13 2.86 -1.73 -4.03
N PRO A 14 1.86 -2.52 -4.43
CA PRO A 14 1.82 -3.09 -5.77
C PRO A 14 1.51 -2.02 -6.83
N LYS A 15 1.84 -2.31 -8.09
CA LYS A 15 1.38 -1.49 -9.22
C LYS A 15 -0.16 -1.44 -9.21
N GLY A 16 -0.71 -0.25 -9.44
CA GLY A 16 -2.17 -0.03 -9.41
C GLY A 16 -2.79 0.05 -8.01
N TYR A 17 -1.99 0.20 -6.94
CA TYR A 17 -2.50 0.30 -5.57
C TYR A 17 -3.60 1.37 -5.41
N GLY A 18 -3.53 2.49 -6.14
CA GLY A 18 -4.51 3.57 -6.02
C GLY A 18 -5.94 3.10 -6.31
N LYS A 19 -6.12 2.29 -7.36
CA LYS A 19 -7.43 1.74 -7.71
C LYS A 19 -7.93 0.75 -6.67
N ARG A 20 -7.06 -0.13 -6.16
CA ARG A 20 -7.42 -1.07 -5.09
C ARG A 20 -7.80 -0.36 -3.80
N VAL A 21 -7.05 0.67 -3.40
CA VAL A 21 -7.37 1.46 -2.20
C VAL A 21 -8.69 2.22 -2.39
N GLN A 22 -8.96 2.73 -3.60
CA GLN A 22 -10.25 3.34 -3.93
C GLN A 22 -11.40 2.33 -3.78
N GLU A 23 -11.25 1.11 -4.29
CA GLU A 23 -12.24 0.03 -4.15
C GLU A 23 -12.45 -0.36 -2.67
N MET A 24 -11.38 -0.39 -1.86
CA MET A 24 -11.45 -0.75 -0.44
C MET A 24 -12.05 0.33 0.45
N THR A 25 -11.86 1.61 0.11
CA THR A 25 -12.19 2.74 1.00
C THR A 25 -13.32 3.61 0.48
N GLY A 26 -13.70 3.45 -0.78
CA GLY A 26 -14.63 4.34 -1.50
C GLY A 26 -14.11 5.76 -1.70
N LYS A 27 -12.84 6.04 -1.40
CA LYS A 27 -12.25 7.38 -1.50
C LYS A 27 -11.70 7.63 -2.90
N SER A 28 -11.77 8.88 -3.35
CA SER A 28 -11.23 9.26 -4.65
C SER A 28 -9.70 9.11 -4.69
N LEU A 29 -9.18 8.82 -5.88
CA LEU A 29 -7.74 8.71 -6.12
C LEU A 29 -6.98 9.96 -5.65
N VAL A 30 -7.54 11.15 -5.85
CA VAL A 30 -6.93 12.41 -5.41
C VAL A 30 -6.68 12.42 -3.90
N VAL A 31 -7.68 11.99 -3.11
CA VAL A 31 -7.54 11.94 -1.63
C VAL A 31 -6.51 10.89 -1.25
N ILE A 32 -6.50 9.74 -1.92
CA ILE A 32 -5.52 8.67 -1.69
C ILE A 32 -4.11 9.18 -1.94
N TYR A 33 -3.86 9.83 -3.08
CA TYR A 33 -2.54 10.38 -3.39
C TYR A 33 -2.13 11.51 -2.44
N ASN A 34 -3.07 12.36 -2.00
CA ASN A 34 -2.76 13.37 -0.98
C ASN A 34 -2.30 12.75 0.34
N VAL A 35 -2.91 11.63 0.75
CA VAL A 35 -2.48 10.89 1.94
C VAL A 35 -1.12 10.25 1.72
N VAL A 36 -0.90 9.61 0.56
CA VAL A 36 0.38 9.00 0.17
C VAL A 36 1.50 10.05 0.08
N SER A 37 1.19 11.29 -0.30
CA SER A 37 2.14 12.40 -0.33
C SER A 37 2.33 13.08 1.04
N GLY A 38 1.66 12.62 2.10
CA GLY A 38 1.71 13.24 3.43
C GLY A 38 1.00 14.61 3.51
N LYS A 39 0.30 15.02 2.45
CA LYS A 39 -0.45 16.28 2.39
C LYS A 39 -1.78 16.21 3.15
N ALA A 40 -2.28 15.01 3.41
CA ALA A 40 -3.51 14.76 4.15
C ALA A 40 -3.35 13.59 5.12
N LYS A 41 -4.11 13.61 6.22
CA LYS A 41 -4.20 12.49 7.15
C LYS A 41 -5.57 11.84 7.00
N ASN A 42 -5.58 10.56 6.63
CA ASN A 42 -6.79 9.75 6.59
C ASN A 42 -6.46 8.32 6.99
N GLU A 43 -7.00 7.91 8.13
CA GLU A 43 -6.68 6.62 8.75
C GLU A 43 -7.23 5.43 7.96
N SER A 44 -8.41 5.57 7.34
CA SER A 44 -8.99 4.52 6.49
C SER A 44 -8.12 4.24 5.27
N ILE A 45 -7.64 5.29 4.60
CA ILE A 45 -6.71 5.16 3.47
C ILE A 45 -5.38 4.57 3.93
N TYR A 46 -4.87 5.00 5.09
CA TYR A 46 -3.64 4.45 5.64
C TYR A 46 -3.75 2.95 5.93
N ASN A 47 -4.82 2.52 6.61
CA ASN A 47 -5.05 1.12 6.93
C ASN A 47 -5.17 0.27 5.66
N ALA A 48 -5.84 0.79 4.63
CA ALA A 48 -5.92 0.13 3.33
C ALA A 48 -4.55 0.02 2.64
N LEU A 49 -3.74 1.09 2.64
CA LEU A 49 -2.37 1.08 2.10
C LEU A 49 -1.47 0.09 2.84
N LEU A 50 -1.54 0.06 4.17
CA LEU A 50 -0.76 -0.85 5.00
C LEU A 50 -1.14 -2.30 4.72
N LYS A 51 -2.44 -2.61 4.67
CA LYS A 51 -2.93 -3.95 4.33
C LYS A 51 -2.41 -4.42 2.97
N LEU A 52 -2.52 -3.58 1.95
CA LEU A 52 -2.02 -3.86 0.60
C LEU A 52 -0.50 -4.10 0.55
N ALA A 53 0.26 -3.30 1.28
CA ALA A 53 1.71 -3.45 1.36
C ALA A 53 2.10 -4.78 2.01
N LEU A 54 1.41 -5.17 3.09
CA LEU A 54 1.65 -6.45 3.77
C LEU A 54 1.29 -7.65 2.88
N GLU A 55 0.14 -7.61 2.21
CA GLU A 55 -0.28 -8.66 1.28
C GLU A 55 0.71 -8.83 0.14
N ASN A 56 1.13 -7.74 -0.49
CA ASN A 56 2.09 -7.79 -1.60
C ASN A 56 3.48 -8.25 -1.13
N LYS A 57 3.93 -7.85 0.06
CA LYS A 57 5.19 -8.35 0.64
C LYS A 57 5.15 -9.87 0.81
N ALA A 58 4.09 -10.40 1.43
CA ALA A 58 3.93 -11.83 1.63
C ALA A 58 3.87 -12.59 0.29
N GLU A 59 3.21 -12.04 -0.72
CA GLU A 59 3.15 -12.63 -2.05
C GLU A 59 4.51 -12.66 -2.75
N VAL A 60 5.29 -11.57 -2.65
CA VAL A 60 6.67 -11.52 -3.19
C VAL A 60 7.58 -12.52 -2.50
N GLU A 61 7.50 -12.65 -1.18
CA GLU A 61 8.27 -13.64 -0.42
C GLU A 61 7.89 -15.07 -0.80
N ARG A 62 6.59 -15.35 -0.94
CA ARG A 62 6.09 -16.66 -1.42
C ARG A 62 6.60 -16.98 -2.82
N ARG A 63 6.55 -16.02 -3.76
CA ARG A 63 7.06 -16.19 -5.13
C ARG A 63 8.57 -16.46 -5.14
N LYS A 64 9.34 -15.75 -4.33
CA LYS A 64 10.79 -15.98 -4.19
C LYS A 64 11.09 -17.38 -3.65
N SER A 65 10.34 -17.84 -2.65
CA SER A 65 10.49 -19.19 -2.12
C SER A 65 10.19 -20.25 -3.17
N LEU A 66 9.10 -20.10 -3.94
CA LEU A 66 8.76 -21.03 -5.02
C LEU A 66 9.83 -21.06 -6.13
N LEU A 67 10.34 -19.89 -6.53
CA LEU A 67 11.42 -19.80 -7.52
C LEU A 67 12.75 -20.38 -7.03
N SER A 68 13.00 -20.38 -5.72
CA SER A 68 14.19 -21.01 -5.14
C SER A 68 14.08 -22.53 -5.05
N THR A 69 12.89 -23.10 -5.19
CA THR A 69 12.64 -24.55 -5.19
C THR A 69 12.57 -25.14 -6.60
N LEU A 70 12.49 -24.29 -7.63
CA LEU A 70 12.63 -24.64 -9.05
C LEU A 70 14.11 -24.76 -9.43
#